data_AF-F8C933-F1
#
_entry.id   AF-F8C933-F1
#
_cell.length_a   1.000
_cell.length_b   1.000
_cell.length_c   1.000
_cell.angle_alpha   90.00
_cell.angle_beta   90.00
_cell.angle_gamma   90.00
#
_symmetry.space_group_name_H-M   'P 1'
#
loop_
_entity.id
_entity.type
_entity.pdbx_description
1 polymer ?
#
loop_
_entity_poly.entity_id
_entity_poly.type
_entity_poly.pdbx_seq_one_letter_code
_entity_poly.pdbx_strand_id
1 'polypeptide(L)'
;MFEGSERDNVLPARARAVVNFRVLPGDSVEGVLEHVRRVVDDPRVKVGTLGFISEPSPVSRMDSEAWTQLQRSVRQVFPDVVVAPYLMLGATDSRYFTGLSENVYRFMPLRLDSADLSRLHGKDERVSVEGYADAIRFYAQYVRNVSN
;
A
#
# COMPACT_ATOMS: atom_id res chain seq x y z
N MET A 1 -10.73 -2.39 15.26
CA MET A 1 -10.74 -2.50 16.74
C MET A 1 -12.12 -2.11 17.23
N PHE A 2 -12.72 -2.88 18.13
CA PHE A 2 -14.01 -2.56 18.76
C PHE A 2 -13.81 -2.60 20.27
N GLU A 3 -14.33 -1.62 20.97
CA GLU A 3 -14.27 -1.47 22.42
C GLU A 3 -15.66 -1.10 22.96
N GLY A 4 -16.01 -1.66 24.11
CA GLY A 4 -17.32 -1.47 24.73
C GLY A 4 -17.21 -1.65 26.24
N SER A 5 -17.86 -2.67 26.79
CA SER A 5 -17.74 -2.96 28.22
C SER A 5 -16.45 -3.73 28.52
N GLU A 6 -15.83 -3.42 29.65
CA GLU A 6 -14.68 -4.17 30.18
C GLU A 6 -15.10 -5.46 30.87
N ARG A 7 -16.39 -5.59 31.27
CA ARG A 7 -16.95 -6.76 31.96
C ARG A 7 -18.29 -7.15 31.38
N ASP A 8 -18.60 -8.43 31.42
CA ASP A 8 -19.85 -9.04 30.93
C ASP A 8 -21.10 -8.56 31.70
N ASN A 9 -20.96 -8.20 32.98
CA ASN A 9 -22.05 -7.77 33.85
C ASN A 9 -22.19 -6.24 34.01
N VAL A 10 -21.47 -5.44 33.23
CA VAL A 10 -21.53 -3.97 33.27
C VAL A 10 -22.06 -3.43 31.94
N LEU A 11 -23.09 -2.59 31.98
CA LEU A 11 -23.55 -1.87 30.80
C LEU A 11 -22.54 -0.76 30.44
N PRO A 12 -22.01 -0.73 29.21
CA PRO A 12 -21.02 0.27 28.83
C PRO A 12 -21.65 1.65 28.67
N ALA A 13 -21.03 2.67 29.26
CA ALA A 13 -21.45 4.05 29.07
C ALA A 13 -21.12 4.57 27.65
N ARG A 14 -20.10 3.99 26.99
CA ARG A 14 -19.68 4.31 25.62
C ARG A 14 -19.16 3.05 24.92
N ALA A 15 -19.35 3.00 23.61
CA ALA A 15 -18.69 2.04 22.72
C ALA A 15 -17.94 2.80 21.62
N ARG A 16 -16.85 2.22 21.15
CA ARG A 16 -16.01 2.79 20.08
C ARG A 16 -15.60 1.71 19.11
N ALA A 17 -15.57 2.08 17.82
CA ALA A 17 -14.96 1.29 16.78
C ALA A 17 -13.89 2.12 16.06
N VAL A 18 -12.79 1.47 15.68
CA VAL A 18 -11.80 1.99 14.74
C VAL A 18 -11.80 1.05 13.54
N VAL A 19 -12.22 1.60 12.41
CA VAL A 19 -12.24 0.94 11.11
C VAL A 19 -11.18 1.59 10.24
N ASN A 20 -10.35 0.77 9.59
CA ASN A 20 -9.27 1.26 8.75
C ASN A 20 -9.67 1.13 7.29
N PHE A 21 -9.69 2.25 6.57
CA PHE A 21 -10.01 2.29 5.15
C PHE A 21 -8.74 2.42 4.29
N ARG A 22 -8.78 1.78 3.12
CA ARG A 22 -7.86 2.04 2.01
C ARG A 22 -8.70 2.69 0.92
N VAL A 23 -8.55 4.01 0.75
CA VAL A 23 -9.32 4.79 -0.22
C VAL A 23 -8.78 4.51 -1.62
N LEU A 24 -9.66 4.21 -2.58
CA LEU A 24 -9.27 3.91 -3.96
C LEU A 24 -9.03 5.20 -4.75
N PRO A 25 -8.14 5.19 -5.77
CA PRO A 25 -8.07 6.30 -6.71
C PRO A 25 -9.44 6.58 -7.35
N GLY A 26 -9.87 7.84 -7.30
CA GLY A 26 -11.21 8.28 -7.74
C GLY A 26 -12.19 8.53 -6.60
N ASP A 27 -11.94 7.98 -5.42
CA ASP A 27 -12.68 8.30 -4.19
C ASP A 27 -11.94 9.38 -3.37
N SER A 28 -12.60 9.87 -2.32
CA SER A 28 -12.00 10.77 -1.33
C SER A 28 -12.26 10.31 0.10
N VAL A 29 -11.44 10.79 1.03
CA VAL A 29 -11.66 10.56 2.46
C VAL A 29 -13.04 11.07 2.87
N GLU A 30 -13.43 12.26 2.41
CA GLU A 30 -14.76 12.80 2.74
C GLU A 30 -15.88 11.94 2.16
N GLY A 31 -15.76 11.46 0.91
CA GLY A 31 -16.76 10.58 0.31
C GLY A 31 -16.93 9.27 1.10
N VAL A 32 -15.83 8.72 1.63
CA VAL A 32 -15.90 7.56 2.53
C VAL A 32 -16.59 7.92 3.85
N LEU A 33 -16.31 9.08 4.45
CA LEU A 33 -16.97 9.52 5.68
C LEU A 33 -18.46 9.76 5.48
N GLU A 34 -18.86 10.40 4.38
CA GLU A 34 -20.25 10.59 3.98
C GLU A 34 -20.96 9.25 3.79
N HIS A 35 -20.31 8.29 3.10
CA HIS A 35 -20.84 6.94 2.94
C HIS A 35 -21.07 6.26 4.29
N VAL A 36 -20.09 6.32 5.20
CA VAL A 36 -20.21 5.72 6.54
C VAL A 36 -21.35 6.37 7.33
N ARG A 37 -21.46 7.70 7.34
CA ARG A 37 -22.55 8.41 8.02
C ARG A 37 -23.92 7.98 7.49
N ARG A 38 -24.05 7.85 6.16
CA ARG A 38 -25.28 7.39 5.50
C ARG A 38 -25.63 5.94 5.82
N VAL A 39 -24.65 5.04 5.90
CA VAL A 39 -24.90 3.62 6.19
C VAL A 39 -25.24 3.41 7.68
N VAL A 40 -24.60 4.17 8.57
CA VAL A 40 -24.87 4.08 10.02
C VAL A 40 -26.24 4.64 10.36
N ASP A 41 -26.62 5.80 9.78
CA ASP A 41 -27.93 6.44 9.91
C ASP A 41 -28.48 6.50 11.35
N ASP A 42 -27.59 6.76 12.32
CA ASP A 42 -27.95 6.89 13.73
C ASP A 42 -27.34 8.19 14.29
N PRO A 43 -28.16 9.18 14.67
CA PRO A 43 -27.66 10.48 15.17
C PRO A 43 -26.91 10.36 16.50
N ARG A 44 -27.00 9.23 17.21
CA ARG A 44 -26.24 8.96 18.44
C ARG A 44 -24.80 8.56 18.14
N VAL A 45 -24.51 8.10 16.92
CA VAL A 45 -23.17 7.65 16.52
C VAL A 45 -22.38 8.81 15.93
N LYS A 46 -21.24 9.13 16.55
CA LYS A 46 -20.32 10.15 16.05
C LYS A 46 -19.27 9.50 15.14
N VAL A 47 -19.29 9.87 13.86
CA VAL A 47 -18.32 9.41 12.86
C VAL A 47 -17.26 10.49 12.66
N GLY A 48 -15.99 10.09 12.74
CA GLY A 48 -14.86 10.97 12.52
C GLY A 48 -13.58 10.19 12.21
N THR A 49 -12.52 10.93 11.93
CA THR A 49 -11.20 10.36 11.62
C THR A 49 -10.36 10.19 12.88
N LEU A 50 -9.33 9.34 12.79
CA LEU A 50 -8.38 9.12 13.88
C LEU A 50 -6.98 8.96 13.32
N GLY A 51 -6.02 9.71 13.87
CA GLY A 51 -4.61 9.59 13.53
C GLY A 51 -4.30 10.12 12.12
N PHE A 52 -3.39 9.44 11.43
CA PHE A 52 -2.94 9.81 10.09
C PHE A 52 -4.04 9.60 9.04
N ILE A 53 -4.24 10.60 8.19
CA ILE A 53 -5.24 10.62 7.13
C ILE A 53 -4.54 11.03 5.84
N SER A 54 -4.89 10.37 4.73
CA SER A 54 -4.34 10.63 3.41
C SER A 54 -5.43 10.39 2.38
N GLU A 55 -5.52 11.30 1.41
CA GLU A 55 -6.20 11.01 0.14
C GLU A 55 -5.48 9.87 -0.61
N PRO A 56 -6.16 9.19 -1.55
CA PRO A 56 -5.52 8.16 -2.36
C PRO A 56 -4.30 8.75 -3.10
N SER A 57 -3.24 7.96 -3.21
CA SER A 57 -2.08 8.37 -4.00
C SER A 57 -2.46 8.52 -5.48
N PRO A 58 -1.90 9.49 -6.22
CA PRO A 58 -2.10 9.59 -7.65
C PRO A 58 -1.57 8.33 -8.36
N VAL A 59 -2.19 8.00 -9.49
CA VAL A 59 -1.77 6.89 -10.34
C VAL A 59 -0.54 7.31 -11.15
N SER A 60 0.58 6.61 -10.99
CA SER A 60 1.77 6.88 -11.77
C SER A 60 1.59 6.49 -13.23
N ARG A 61 2.17 7.31 -14.11
CA ARG A 61 2.13 7.11 -15.56
C ARG A 61 2.84 5.83 -15.98
N MET A 62 2.32 5.17 -17.01
CA MET A 62 2.92 3.94 -17.59
C MET A 62 3.45 4.17 -19.01
N ASP A 63 3.41 5.40 -19.48
CA ASP A 63 3.89 5.88 -20.77
C ASP A 63 5.12 6.79 -20.63
N SER A 64 5.81 6.72 -19.48
CA SER A 64 6.97 7.55 -19.18
C SER A 64 8.30 6.82 -19.43
N GLU A 65 9.36 7.60 -19.60
CA GLU A 65 10.71 7.05 -19.65
C GLU A 65 11.09 6.33 -18.35
N ALA A 66 10.70 6.87 -17.19
CA ALA A 66 10.94 6.25 -15.89
C ALA A 66 10.30 4.84 -15.80
N TRP A 67 9.08 4.66 -16.30
CA TRP A 67 8.46 3.35 -16.42
C TRP A 67 9.22 2.43 -17.38
N THR A 68 9.67 2.96 -18.51
CA THR A 68 10.47 2.21 -19.50
C THR A 68 11.79 1.71 -18.90
N GLN A 69 12.49 2.54 -18.14
CA GLN A 69 13.74 2.15 -17.47
C GLN A 69 13.51 1.12 -16.36
N LEU A 70 12.41 1.24 -15.61
CA LEU A 70 12.01 0.21 -14.64
C LEU A 70 11.79 -1.14 -15.33
N GLN A 71 10.97 -1.18 -16.38
CA GLN A 71 10.72 -2.40 -17.15
C GLN A 71 12.00 -3.01 -17.72
N ARG A 72 12.88 -2.19 -18.30
CA ARG A 72 14.17 -2.63 -18.82
C ARG A 72 15.01 -3.30 -17.73
N SER A 73 15.09 -2.67 -16.57
CA SER A 73 15.88 -3.17 -15.43
C SER A 73 15.33 -4.48 -14.89
N VAL A 74 14.00 -4.62 -14.81
CA VAL A 74 13.36 -5.89 -14.45
C VAL A 74 13.76 -6.99 -15.42
N ARG A 75 13.63 -6.77 -16.73
CA ARG A 75 13.94 -7.79 -17.75
C ARG A 75 15.43 -8.17 -17.81
N GLN A 76 16.33 -7.28 -17.40
CA GLN A 76 17.76 -7.58 -17.35
C GLN A 76 18.15 -8.49 -16.19
N VAL A 77 17.40 -8.47 -15.08
CA VAL A 77 17.65 -9.31 -13.90
C VAL A 77 16.74 -10.54 -13.87
N PHE A 78 15.52 -10.41 -14.38
CA PHE A 78 14.49 -11.44 -14.43
C PHE A 78 14.03 -11.62 -15.89
N PRO A 79 14.79 -12.35 -16.73
CA PRO A 79 14.56 -12.39 -18.18
C PRO A 79 13.27 -13.14 -18.59
N ASP A 80 12.75 -13.98 -17.71
CA ASP A 80 11.59 -14.86 -17.90
C ASP A 80 10.26 -14.24 -17.46
N VAL A 81 10.24 -12.96 -17.03
CA VAL A 81 9.04 -12.35 -16.44
C VAL A 81 8.36 -11.34 -17.36
N VAL A 82 7.04 -11.23 -17.21
CA VAL A 82 6.24 -10.13 -17.78
C VAL A 82 6.16 -9.01 -16.75
N VAL A 83 6.38 -7.77 -17.20
CA VAL A 83 6.20 -6.58 -16.35
C VAL A 83 4.80 -6.05 -16.55
N ALA A 84 4.01 -6.02 -15.48
CA ALA A 84 2.67 -5.48 -15.45
C ALA A 84 2.49 -4.53 -14.26
N PRO A 85 1.72 -3.44 -14.42
CA PRO A 85 1.32 -2.60 -13.30
C PRO A 85 0.34 -3.36 -12.39
N TYR A 86 0.36 -3.04 -11.10
CA TYR A 86 -0.66 -3.51 -10.15
C TYR A 86 -0.92 -2.44 -9.08
N LEU A 87 -2.07 -2.54 -8.42
CA LEU A 87 -2.42 -1.65 -7.31
C LEU A 87 -1.77 -2.16 -6.02
N MET A 88 -0.83 -1.39 -5.48
CA MET A 88 -0.22 -1.69 -4.19
C MET A 88 -1.13 -1.23 -3.05
N LEU A 89 -1.66 -2.18 -2.26
CA LEU A 89 -2.61 -1.91 -1.17
C LEU A 89 -1.96 -1.43 0.13
N GLY A 90 -0.64 -1.61 0.24
CA GLY A 90 0.15 -1.17 1.38
C GLY A 90 0.42 0.33 1.35
N ALA A 91 0.72 0.89 2.52
CA ALA A 91 1.22 2.24 2.62
C ALA A 91 2.75 2.22 2.57
N THR A 92 3.36 3.12 1.79
CA THR A 92 4.81 3.33 1.74
C THR A 92 5.14 4.80 1.93
N ASP A 93 6.40 5.12 2.22
CA ASP A 93 6.87 6.52 2.28
C ASP A 93 6.86 7.21 0.91
N SER A 94 6.56 6.48 -0.18
CA SER A 94 6.35 7.03 -1.53
C SER A 94 5.34 8.18 -1.57
N ARG A 95 4.43 8.27 -0.60
CA ARG A 95 3.47 9.39 -0.47
C ARG A 95 4.15 10.76 -0.32
N TYR A 96 5.36 10.82 0.23
CA TYR A 96 6.09 12.08 0.38
C TYR A 96 6.78 12.53 -0.92
N PHE A 97 6.83 11.66 -1.92
CA PHE A 97 7.46 11.93 -3.22
C PHE A 97 6.47 12.36 -4.30
N THR A 98 5.17 12.29 -4.05
CA THR A 98 4.13 12.64 -5.03
C THR A 98 4.13 14.13 -5.39
N GLY A 99 4.62 15.00 -4.51
CA GLY A 99 4.84 16.42 -4.81
C GLY A 99 6.16 16.71 -5.53
N LEU A 100 7.03 15.71 -5.68
CA LEU A 100 8.35 15.83 -6.32
C LEU A 100 8.40 15.20 -7.72
N SER A 101 7.55 14.19 -7.97
CA SER A 101 7.52 13.46 -9.24
C SER A 101 6.14 12.86 -9.50
N GLU A 102 5.73 12.85 -10.76
CA GLU A 102 4.55 12.12 -11.24
C GLU A 102 4.82 10.60 -11.42
N ASN A 103 6.10 10.22 -11.46
CA ASN A 103 6.56 8.86 -11.71
C ASN A 103 7.02 8.19 -10.40
N VAL A 104 6.07 7.71 -9.59
CA VAL A 104 6.32 7.13 -8.27
C VAL A 104 5.90 5.65 -8.23
N TYR A 105 6.82 4.79 -8.65
CA TYR A 105 6.59 3.34 -8.70
C TYR A 105 6.96 2.64 -7.39
N ARG A 106 6.03 1.84 -6.88
CA ARG A 106 6.24 1.01 -5.68
C ARG A 106 6.56 -0.41 -6.14
N PHE A 107 7.85 -0.72 -6.17
CA PHE A 107 8.33 -2.00 -6.70
C PHE A 107 9.27 -2.67 -5.72
N MET A 108 9.08 -3.96 -5.50
CA MET A 108 9.93 -4.80 -4.68
C MET A 108 10.49 -5.92 -5.57
N PRO A 109 11.81 -5.95 -5.86
CA PRO A 109 12.42 -6.88 -6.81
C PRO A 109 12.63 -8.28 -6.19
N LEU A 110 11.56 -8.88 -5.69
CA LEU A 110 11.56 -10.22 -5.10
C LEU A 110 10.57 -11.12 -5.83
N ARG A 111 10.98 -12.37 -6.08
CA ARG A 111 10.05 -13.43 -6.48
C ARG A 111 9.38 -13.95 -5.22
N LEU A 112 8.08 -13.67 -5.09
CA LEU A 112 7.27 -14.10 -3.96
C LEU A 112 6.11 -14.96 -4.46
N ASP A 113 5.84 -16.05 -3.75
CA ASP A 113 4.64 -16.85 -3.93
C ASP A 113 3.53 -16.47 -2.93
N SER A 114 2.41 -17.19 -2.97
CA SER A 114 1.28 -16.93 -2.06
C SER A 114 1.63 -17.21 -0.59
N ALA A 115 2.51 -18.17 -0.30
CA ALA A 115 2.97 -18.46 1.04
C ALA A 115 3.87 -17.34 1.56
N ASP A 116 4.73 -16.77 0.71
CA ASP A 116 5.55 -15.60 1.05
C ASP A 116 4.69 -14.38 1.36
N LEU A 117 3.70 -14.08 0.50
CA LEU A 117 2.79 -12.95 0.70
C LEU A 117 1.99 -13.07 2.01
N SER A 118 1.62 -14.29 2.40
CA SER A 118 0.89 -14.54 3.66
C SER A 118 1.72 -14.28 4.91
N ARG A 119 3.06 -14.29 4.78
CA ARG A 119 4.01 -14.08 5.88
C ARG A 119 4.41 -12.62 6.05
N LEU A 120 4.06 -11.73 5.12
CA LEU A 120 4.32 -10.28 5.27
C LEU A 120 3.62 -9.75 6.53
N HIS A 121 4.38 -9.13 7.43
CA HIS A 121 3.94 -8.73 8.77
C HIS A 121 3.44 -9.89 9.64
N GLY A 122 3.85 -11.11 9.31
CA GLY A 122 3.46 -12.34 9.99
C GLY A 122 4.62 -13.00 10.75
N LYS A 123 4.35 -14.18 11.31
CA LYS A 123 5.40 -15.00 11.94
C LYS A 123 6.31 -15.60 10.86
N ASP A 124 7.60 -15.71 11.17
CA ASP A 124 8.63 -16.23 10.26
C ASP A 124 8.62 -15.58 8.88
N GLU A 125 8.41 -14.26 8.82
CA GLU A 125 8.66 -13.49 7.60
C GLU A 125 10.11 -13.70 7.15
N ARG A 126 10.31 -14.14 5.91
CA ARG A 126 11.63 -14.43 5.34
C ARG A 126 11.60 -14.42 3.83
N VAL A 127 12.77 -14.19 3.25
CA VAL A 127 13.04 -14.26 1.81
C VAL A 127 14.14 -15.27 1.54
N SER A 128 14.23 -15.77 0.31
CA SER A 128 15.36 -16.63 -0.08
C SER A 128 16.66 -15.81 -0.18
N VAL A 129 17.79 -16.45 0.12
CA VAL A 129 19.11 -15.81 -0.03
C VAL A 129 19.37 -15.41 -1.48
N GLU A 130 18.95 -16.26 -2.43
CA GLU A 130 19.03 -15.98 -3.87
C GLU A 130 18.17 -14.77 -4.26
N GLY A 131 16.91 -14.71 -3.80
CA GLY A 131 16.01 -13.58 -4.06
C GLY A 131 16.55 -12.28 -3.46
N TYR A 132 17.18 -12.33 -2.29
CA TYR A 132 17.86 -11.17 -1.71
C TYR A 132 19.05 -10.71 -2.57
N ALA A 133 19.86 -11.64 -3.09
CA ALA A 133 20.94 -11.32 -4.01
C ALA A 133 20.42 -10.72 -5.33
N ASP A 134 19.31 -11.23 -5.87
CA ASP A 134 18.65 -10.68 -7.05
C ASP A 134 18.11 -9.27 -6.83
N ALA A 135 17.54 -8.99 -5.66
CA ALA A 135 17.10 -7.65 -5.30
C ALA A 135 18.26 -6.64 -5.35
N ILE A 136 19.44 -7.03 -4.83
CA ILE A 136 20.65 -6.20 -4.90
C ILE A 136 21.09 -5.98 -6.36
N ARG A 137 21.10 -7.04 -7.17
CA ARG A 137 21.43 -6.94 -8.61
C ARG A 137 20.47 -6.01 -9.34
N PHE A 138 19.17 -6.10 -9.04
CA PHE A 138 18.16 -5.22 -9.59
C PHE A 138 18.44 -3.75 -9.27
N TYR A 139 18.65 -3.39 -8.00
CA TYR A 139 18.91 -1.99 -7.64
C TYR A 139 20.19 -1.46 -8.29
N ALA A 140 21.27 -2.24 -8.30
CA ALA A 140 22.51 -1.85 -8.97
C ALA A 140 22.30 -1.64 -10.48
N GLN A 141 21.54 -2.52 -11.13
CA GLN A 141 21.25 -2.41 -12.56
C GLN A 141 20.30 -1.23 -12.87
N TYR A 142 19.29 -1.00 -12.02
CA TYR A 142 18.38 0.12 -12.16
C TYR A 142 19.11 1.45 -12.09
N VAL A 143 19.98 1.65 -11.09
CA VAL A 143 20.82 2.85 -10.95
C VAL A 143 21.68 3.07 -12.19
N ARG A 144 22.32 2.03 -12.75
CA ARG A 144 23.10 2.15 -14.00
C ARG A 144 22.24 2.56 -15.20
N ASN A 145 21.03 2.02 -15.32
CA ASN A 145 20.16 2.34 -16.44
C ASN A 145 19.64 3.78 -16.40
N VAL A 146 19.43 4.35 -15.21
CA VAL A 146 18.89 5.72 -15.05
C VAL A 146 19.96 6.80 -14.90
N SER A 147 21.24 6.43 -14.77
CA SER A 147 22.37 7.37 -14.62
C SER A 147 23.12 7.64 -15.92
N ASN A 148 22.73 6.99 -17.03
CA ASN A 148 23.36 7.13 -18.35
C ASN A 148 22.48 7.95 -19.30
#